data_AF-A0A7S2NF43-F1
#
_entry.id   AF-A0A7S2NF43-F1
#
_cell.length_a   1.000
_cell.length_b   1.000
_cell.length_c   1.000
_cell.angle_alpha   90.00
_cell.angle_beta   90.00
_cell.angle_gamma   90.00
#
_symmetry.space_group_name_H-M   'P 1'
#
loop_
_entity.id
_entity.type
_entity.pdbx_description
1 polymer ?
#
loop_
_entity_poly.entity_id
_entity_poly.type
_entity_poly.pdbx_seq_one_letter_code
_entity_poly.pdbx_strand_id
1 'polypeptide(L)'
;IVDTGYEHLRPQQLEFRRQWTPDLAERICVNFGFDDSDICVLKLCNRARGAGVIPVRVVELDEVLRELLTPPSDLEAWLKSQPKTWARTVTWGCFEEQVRHWWTNECPCFLVEECCLSMPTEKDERHFDGTMRVGFSLHREHRNKLPRGWVDSPEGPVRVTSAGQDGDTRPPKPWLDDRPYLDLFRLDTSILRVQWLGGYWKLPIEDMDSQDLRGKIVSVAKQGTAPVSDADLHKVYASLGDMVALLFGPNDMSQNMIRSRYKTFPELGAFII
;
A
#
# COMPACT_ATOMS: atom_id res chain seq x y z
N ILE A 1 -14.43 -15.83 6.54
CA ILE A 1 -13.45 -14.89 7.12
C ILE A 1 -13.39 -13.75 6.12
N VAL A 2 -13.81 -12.55 6.50
CA VAL A 2 -13.61 -11.39 5.62
C VAL A 2 -12.11 -11.15 5.63
N ASP A 3 -11.46 -11.18 4.46
CA ASP A 3 -10.04 -10.83 4.33
C ASP A 3 -9.88 -9.35 4.69
N THR A 4 -9.73 -9.07 5.98
CA THR A 4 -9.50 -7.73 6.49
C THR A 4 -8.07 -7.34 6.15
N GLY A 5 -7.85 -6.36 5.27
CA GLY A 5 -6.51 -5.92 4.88
C GLY A 5 -6.42 -5.45 3.43
N TYR A 6 -5.30 -4.82 3.06
CA TYR A 6 -4.95 -4.53 1.65
C TYR A 6 -4.33 -5.72 0.93
N GLU A 7 -4.26 -6.90 1.56
CA GLU A 7 -3.54 -8.04 0.99
C GLU A 7 -4.15 -8.49 -0.35
N HIS A 8 -5.47 -8.42 -0.49
CA HIS A 8 -6.16 -8.68 -1.76
C HIS A 8 -6.08 -7.53 -2.79
N LEU A 9 -5.63 -6.34 -2.37
CA LEU A 9 -5.46 -5.15 -3.23
C LEU A 9 -4.00 -4.91 -3.61
N ARG A 10 -3.09 -5.64 -3.00
CA ARG A 10 -1.67 -5.56 -3.27
C ARG A 10 -1.25 -6.84 -3.97
N PRO A 11 -0.28 -6.77 -4.88
CA PRO A 11 0.39 -7.98 -5.34
C PRO A 11 0.88 -8.80 -4.15
N GLN A 12 0.79 -10.13 -4.22
CA GLN A 12 1.40 -10.96 -3.19
C GLN A 12 2.89 -10.63 -3.13
N GLN A 13 3.43 -10.56 -1.92
CA GLN A 13 4.83 -10.20 -1.68
C GLN A 13 5.37 -10.99 -0.50
N LEU A 14 6.60 -11.47 -0.64
CA LEU A 14 7.31 -12.21 0.39
C LEU A 14 8.75 -11.70 0.51
N GLU A 15 9.27 -11.78 1.72
CA GLU A 15 10.61 -11.33 2.06
C GLU A 15 11.59 -12.50 2.08
N PHE A 16 12.75 -12.30 1.48
CA PHE A 16 13.84 -13.27 1.43
C PHE A 16 15.14 -12.63 1.89
N ARG A 17 16.02 -13.44 2.48
CA ARG A 17 17.37 -13.01 2.82
C ARG A 17 18.15 -12.76 1.54
N ARG A 18 18.95 -11.70 1.54
CA ARG A 18 19.82 -11.28 0.42
C ARG A 18 21.11 -12.11 0.41
N GLN A 19 20.94 -13.42 0.32
CA GLN A 19 22.00 -14.41 0.26
C GLN A 19 21.59 -15.47 -0.77
N TRP A 20 22.42 -15.71 -1.78
CA TRP A 20 22.14 -16.77 -2.74
C TRP A 20 22.31 -18.14 -2.10
N THR A 21 21.35 -19.02 -2.36
CA THR A 21 21.44 -20.45 -2.09
C THR A 21 20.90 -21.20 -3.31
N PRO A 22 21.38 -22.43 -3.60
CA PRO A 22 20.95 -23.18 -4.78
C PRO A 22 19.44 -23.46 -4.85
N ASP A 23 18.75 -23.47 -3.70
CA ASP A 23 17.31 -23.71 -3.55
C ASP A 23 16.48 -22.42 -3.49
N LEU A 24 17.10 -21.22 -3.56
CA LEU A 24 16.39 -19.96 -3.34
C LEU A 24 15.30 -19.72 -4.39
N ALA A 25 15.63 -19.93 -5.68
CA ALA A 25 14.68 -19.76 -6.77
C ALA A 25 13.51 -20.75 -6.66
N GLU A 26 13.79 -22.02 -6.40
CA GLU A 26 12.76 -23.05 -6.19
C GLU A 26 11.83 -22.68 -5.04
N ARG A 27 12.38 -22.22 -3.90
CA ARG A 27 11.59 -21.77 -2.76
C ARG A 27 10.71 -20.58 -3.11
N ILE A 28 11.20 -19.62 -3.90
CA ILE A 28 10.38 -18.51 -4.37
C ILE A 28 9.22 -19.05 -5.20
N CYS A 29 9.47 -19.89 -6.21
CA CYS A 29 8.43 -20.45 -7.07
C CYS A 29 7.38 -21.22 -6.27
N VAL A 30 7.79 -22.07 -5.32
CA VAL A 30 6.87 -22.83 -4.46
C VAL A 30 5.99 -21.93 -3.59
N ASN A 31 6.53 -20.84 -3.06
CA ASN A 31 5.76 -19.94 -2.19
C ASN A 31 4.70 -19.13 -2.93
N PHE A 32 4.93 -18.82 -4.21
CA PHE A 32 4.00 -18.06 -5.05
C PHE A 32 3.17 -18.94 -5.98
N GLY A 33 3.52 -20.21 -6.14
CA GLY A 33 2.90 -21.09 -7.14
C GLY A 33 3.19 -20.66 -8.57
N PHE A 34 4.39 -20.12 -8.83
CA PHE A 34 4.79 -19.68 -10.16
C PHE A 34 5.09 -20.83 -11.12
N ASP A 35 4.70 -20.65 -12.38
CA ASP A 35 5.09 -21.45 -13.53
C ASP A 35 6.26 -20.80 -14.29
N ASP A 36 6.96 -21.56 -15.13
CA ASP A 36 8.12 -21.08 -15.90
C ASP A 36 7.83 -19.88 -16.83
N SER A 37 6.57 -19.72 -17.24
CA SER A 37 6.12 -18.60 -18.07
C SER A 37 5.89 -17.30 -17.30
N ASP A 38 5.78 -17.37 -15.98
CA ASP A 38 5.42 -16.22 -15.16
C ASP A 38 6.56 -15.22 -15.03
N ILE A 39 6.20 -14.03 -14.57
CA ILE A 39 7.11 -12.94 -14.26
C ILE A 39 6.95 -12.61 -12.78
N CYS A 40 8.06 -12.53 -12.07
CA CYS A 40 8.12 -11.99 -10.72
C CYS A 40 8.88 -10.67 -10.71
N VAL A 41 8.70 -9.88 -9.66
CA VAL A 41 9.39 -8.59 -9.49
C VAL A 41 10.25 -8.64 -8.23
N LEU A 42 11.56 -8.48 -8.41
CA LEU A 42 12.53 -8.39 -7.32
C LEU A 42 12.70 -6.92 -6.90
N LYS A 43 12.67 -6.63 -5.60
CA LYS A 43 12.76 -5.26 -5.06
C LYS A 43 13.59 -5.21 -3.77
N LEU A 44 14.30 -4.10 -3.56
CA LEU A 44 15.01 -3.85 -2.30
C LEU A 44 14.05 -3.26 -1.25
N CYS A 45 14.02 -3.81 -0.03
CA CYS A 45 13.03 -3.44 0.99
C CYS A 45 13.08 -1.96 1.42
N ASN A 46 14.26 -1.33 1.37
CA ASN A 46 14.51 0.03 1.85
C ASN A 46 14.66 1.07 0.72
N ARG A 47 14.34 0.72 -0.54
CA ARG A 47 14.42 1.66 -1.67
C ARG A 47 13.03 2.02 -2.18
N ALA A 48 12.85 3.31 -2.47
CA ALA A 48 11.64 3.84 -3.07
C ALA A 48 11.88 4.17 -4.55
N ARG A 49 10.81 4.16 -5.35
CA ARG A 49 10.76 4.73 -6.71
C ARG A 49 11.62 4.02 -7.76
N GLY A 50 11.45 2.70 -7.92
CA GLY A 50 11.98 1.95 -9.07
C GLY A 50 13.47 1.56 -8.99
N ALA A 51 14.25 2.16 -8.08
CA ALA A 51 15.65 1.79 -7.89
C ALA A 51 15.79 0.39 -7.28
N GLY A 52 16.49 -0.50 -7.99
CA GLY A 52 16.64 -1.90 -7.65
C GLY A 52 15.39 -2.74 -7.92
N VAL A 53 14.46 -2.27 -8.76
CA VAL A 53 13.28 -3.04 -9.18
C VAL A 53 13.60 -3.79 -10.47
N ILE A 54 13.50 -5.11 -10.45
CA ILE A 54 13.86 -5.97 -11.58
C ILE A 54 12.71 -6.95 -11.84
N PRO A 55 11.96 -6.79 -12.94
CA PRO A 55 11.06 -7.83 -13.42
C PRO A 55 11.90 -8.97 -14.03
N VAL A 56 11.61 -10.21 -13.65
CA VAL A 56 12.38 -11.40 -14.03
C VAL A 56 11.42 -12.50 -14.45
N ARG A 57 11.69 -13.14 -15.59
CA ARG A 57 10.97 -14.35 -15.97
C ARG A 57 11.37 -15.49 -15.05
N VAL A 58 10.42 -16.29 -14.62
CA VAL A 58 10.67 -17.36 -13.64
C VAL A 58 11.72 -18.36 -14.13
N VAL A 59 11.73 -18.69 -15.43
CA VAL A 59 12.75 -19.54 -16.05
C VAL A 59 14.19 -18.99 -15.96
N GLU A 60 14.36 -17.68 -15.79
CA GLU A 60 15.66 -16.98 -15.65
C GLU A 60 15.99 -16.64 -14.18
N LEU A 61 15.09 -16.95 -13.23
CA LEU A 61 15.14 -16.43 -11.88
C LEU A 61 16.41 -16.84 -11.10
N ASP A 62 16.84 -18.10 -11.21
CA ASP A 62 18.06 -18.57 -10.51
C ASP A 62 19.32 -17.86 -11.00
N GLU A 63 19.45 -17.67 -12.32
CA GLU A 63 20.59 -16.97 -12.92
C GLU A 63 20.64 -15.51 -12.44
N VAL A 64 19.51 -14.81 -12.51
CA VAL A 64 19.40 -13.42 -12.06
C VAL A 64 19.67 -13.30 -10.56
N LEU A 65 19.11 -14.19 -9.72
CA LEU A 65 19.37 -14.18 -8.28
C LEU A 65 20.84 -14.45 -7.97
N ARG A 66 21.48 -15.39 -8.68
CA ARG A 66 22.91 -15.67 -8.51
C ARG A 66 23.74 -14.42 -8.79
N GLU A 67 23.44 -13.71 -9.86
CA GLU A 67 24.14 -12.48 -10.22
C GLU A 67 23.91 -11.36 -9.19
N LEU A 68 22.65 -11.09 -8.82
CA LEU A 68 22.31 -10.01 -7.89
C LEU A 68 22.85 -10.23 -6.48
N LEU A 69 22.94 -11.49 -6.04
CA LEU A 69 23.27 -11.84 -4.67
C LEU A 69 24.72 -12.32 -4.50
N THR A 70 25.49 -12.40 -5.59
CA THR A 70 26.92 -12.76 -5.57
C THR A 70 27.75 -11.60 -6.13
N PRO A 71 28.01 -10.55 -5.33
CA PRO A 71 28.81 -9.42 -5.79
C PRO A 71 30.25 -9.86 -6.14
N PRO A 72 30.94 -9.12 -7.01
CA PRO A 72 32.35 -9.37 -7.31
C PRO A 72 33.21 -9.22 -6.06
N SER A 73 34.34 -9.92 -6.02
CA SER A 73 35.27 -9.90 -4.88
C SER A 73 35.81 -8.51 -4.57
N ASP A 74 35.95 -7.65 -5.59
CA ASP A 74 36.32 -6.24 -5.44
C ASP A 74 35.17 -5.33 -5.93
N LEU A 75 34.17 -5.18 -5.06
CA LEU A 75 33.00 -4.35 -5.34
C LEU A 75 33.36 -2.88 -5.55
N GLU A 76 34.36 -2.36 -4.83
CA GLU A 76 34.77 -0.96 -4.99
C GLU A 76 35.38 -0.70 -6.36
N ALA A 77 36.29 -1.57 -6.83
CA ALA A 77 36.86 -1.44 -8.16
C ALA A 77 35.77 -1.54 -9.24
N TRP A 78 34.83 -2.47 -9.08
CA TRP A 78 33.69 -2.60 -10.00
C TRP A 78 32.84 -1.32 -10.04
N LEU A 79 32.51 -0.74 -8.87
CA LEU A 79 31.75 0.52 -8.81
C LEU A 79 32.51 1.68 -9.44
N LYS A 80 33.84 1.73 -9.28
CA LYS A 80 34.70 2.75 -9.89
C LYS A 80 34.82 2.60 -11.41
N SER A 81 34.72 1.37 -11.94
CA SER A 81 34.78 1.11 -13.38
C SER A 81 33.47 1.39 -14.12
N GLN A 82 32.35 1.54 -13.41
CA GLN A 82 31.07 1.79 -14.05
C GLN A 82 31.00 3.18 -14.71
N PRO A 83 30.31 3.31 -15.86
CA PRO A 83 30.11 4.60 -16.49
C PRO A 83 29.48 5.61 -15.53
N LYS A 84 30.06 6.80 -15.43
CA LYS A 84 29.50 7.89 -14.60
C LYS A 84 28.25 8.52 -15.22
N THR A 85 28.07 8.34 -16.52
CA THR A 85 26.93 8.81 -17.31
C THR A 85 25.98 7.65 -17.57
N TRP A 86 25.33 7.17 -16.51
CA TRP A 86 24.16 6.32 -16.72
C TRP A 86 22.98 7.17 -17.17
N ALA A 87 22.12 6.58 -17.99
CA ALA A 87 20.92 7.26 -18.43
C ALA A 87 20.16 7.68 -17.18
N ARG A 88 19.88 8.98 -17.01
CA ARG A 88 18.92 9.48 -15.99
C ARG A 88 17.47 9.08 -16.33
N THR A 89 17.31 8.10 -17.20
CA THR A 89 16.12 7.71 -17.92
C THR A 89 16.09 6.20 -17.91
N VAL A 90 15.06 5.65 -17.27
CA VAL A 90 14.81 4.20 -17.28
C VAL A 90 14.48 3.80 -18.71
N THR A 91 15.34 3.02 -19.34
CA THR A 91 15.09 2.36 -20.62
C THR A 91 15.11 0.85 -20.42
N TRP A 92 14.45 0.11 -21.31
CA TRP A 92 14.65 -1.35 -21.39
C TRP A 92 16.16 -1.66 -21.48
N GLY A 93 16.62 -2.67 -20.74
CA GLY A 93 18.03 -3.05 -20.70
C GLY A 93 18.91 -2.25 -19.72
N CYS A 94 18.35 -1.63 -18.69
CA CYS A 94 19.12 -0.99 -17.60
C CYS A 94 19.49 -1.97 -16.46
N PHE A 95 19.65 -3.26 -16.77
CA PHE A 95 19.85 -4.29 -15.75
C PHE A 95 21.09 -4.00 -14.89
N GLU A 96 22.19 -3.57 -15.51
CA GLU A 96 23.43 -3.18 -14.83
C GLU A 96 23.24 -2.01 -13.85
N GLU A 97 22.32 -1.10 -14.16
CA GLU A 97 21.95 -0.02 -13.24
C GLU A 97 21.25 -0.57 -12.00
N GLN A 98 20.34 -1.52 -12.19
CA GLN A 98 19.66 -2.17 -11.08
C GLN A 98 20.62 -3.02 -10.25
N VAL A 99 21.53 -3.78 -10.87
CA VAL A 99 22.57 -4.56 -10.19
C VAL A 99 23.38 -3.69 -9.23
N ARG A 100 23.79 -2.49 -9.63
CA ARG A 100 24.48 -1.55 -8.72
C ARG A 100 23.61 -1.17 -7.54
N HIS A 101 22.32 -0.90 -7.74
CA HIS A 101 21.42 -0.61 -6.63
C HIS A 101 21.37 -1.75 -5.63
N TRP A 102 21.40 -3.00 -6.10
CA TRP A 102 21.43 -4.19 -5.26
C TRP A 102 22.74 -4.31 -4.48
N TRP A 103 23.90 -4.22 -5.14
CA TRP A 103 25.19 -4.39 -4.48
C TRP A 103 25.58 -3.24 -3.55
N THR A 104 25.08 -2.02 -3.80
CA THR A 104 25.30 -0.86 -2.91
C THR A 104 24.26 -0.75 -1.78
N ASN A 105 23.32 -1.69 -1.70
CA ASN A 105 22.33 -1.70 -0.64
C ASN A 105 22.88 -2.39 0.60
N GLU A 106 22.51 -1.94 1.79
CA GLU A 106 22.90 -2.58 3.06
C GLU A 106 21.79 -3.45 3.66
N CYS A 107 20.58 -3.43 3.09
CA CYS A 107 19.46 -4.22 3.58
C CYS A 107 19.76 -5.72 3.43
N PRO A 108 19.67 -6.50 4.52
CA PRO A 108 19.96 -7.93 4.50
C PRO A 108 18.86 -8.75 3.83
N CYS A 109 17.77 -8.10 3.40
CA CYS A 109 16.63 -8.74 2.78
C CYS A 109 16.23 -8.04 1.48
N PHE A 110 15.44 -8.75 0.69
CA PHE A 110 14.75 -8.22 -0.48
C PHE A 110 13.33 -8.77 -0.54
N LEU A 111 12.48 -8.12 -1.32
CA LEU A 111 11.12 -8.55 -1.59
C LEU A 111 11.06 -9.21 -2.96
N VAL A 112 10.33 -10.31 -3.03
CA VAL A 112 9.74 -10.81 -4.26
C VAL A 112 8.27 -10.42 -4.26
N GLU A 113 7.79 -9.96 -5.40
CA GLU A 113 6.40 -9.58 -5.61
C GLU A 113 5.87 -10.22 -6.89
N GLU A 114 4.59 -10.59 -6.92
CA GLU A 114 3.91 -10.96 -8.16
C GLU A 114 3.94 -9.81 -9.17
N CYS A 115 4.14 -10.14 -10.46
CA CYS A 115 4.00 -9.13 -11.50
C CYS A 115 2.51 -8.90 -11.81
N CYS A 116 1.92 -7.88 -11.18
CA CYS A 116 0.57 -7.45 -11.54
C CYS A 116 0.60 -6.43 -12.67
N LEU A 117 -0.12 -6.72 -13.75
CA LEU A 117 -0.36 -5.77 -14.83
C LEU A 117 -1.41 -4.75 -14.39
N SER A 118 -1.20 -3.51 -14.76
CA SER A 118 -2.20 -2.47 -14.55
C SER A 118 -3.38 -2.65 -15.50
N MET A 119 -4.54 -2.15 -15.08
CA MET A 119 -5.70 -2.03 -15.97
C MET A 119 -5.60 -0.68 -16.69
N PRO A 120 -5.55 -0.65 -18.03
CA PRO A 120 -5.48 0.59 -18.78
C PRO A 120 -6.67 1.50 -18.49
N THR A 121 -6.40 2.79 -18.36
CA THR A 121 -7.43 3.84 -18.30
C THR A 121 -7.57 4.50 -19.67
N GLU A 122 -8.79 4.64 -20.16
CA GLU A 122 -9.07 5.32 -21.42
C GLU A 122 -9.28 6.82 -21.21
N LYS A 123 -8.67 7.65 -22.07
CA LYS A 123 -8.96 9.08 -22.19
C LYS A 123 -8.74 9.52 -23.63
N ASP A 124 -9.73 10.19 -24.22
CA ASP A 124 -9.66 10.71 -25.59
C ASP A 124 -9.25 9.62 -26.61
N GLU A 125 -9.88 8.43 -26.52
CA GLU A 125 -9.61 7.23 -27.34
C GLU A 125 -8.20 6.64 -27.20
N ARG A 126 -7.43 7.06 -26.19
CA ARG A 126 -6.09 6.55 -25.89
C ARG A 126 -6.05 5.80 -24.58
N HIS A 127 -5.21 4.77 -24.52
CA HIS A 127 -5.02 3.92 -23.35
C HIS A 127 -3.78 4.33 -22.57
N PHE A 128 -3.94 4.46 -21.26
CA PHE A 128 -2.89 4.91 -20.37
C PHE A 128 -2.70 3.92 -19.22
N ASP A 129 -1.44 3.70 -18.84
CA ASP A 129 -1.08 3.06 -17.57
C ASP A 129 -1.19 4.08 -16.43
N GLY A 130 -2.43 4.38 -16.05
CA GLY A 130 -2.76 5.40 -15.06
C GLY A 130 -2.58 4.92 -13.62
N THR A 131 -2.23 5.84 -12.72
CA THR A 131 -2.32 5.60 -11.27
C THR A 131 -3.46 6.41 -10.68
N MET A 132 -4.46 5.73 -10.15
CA MET A 132 -5.55 6.41 -9.44
C MET A 132 -5.05 7.03 -8.13
N ARG A 133 -5.50 8.26 -7.90
CA ARG A 133 -5.29 9.00 -6.66
C ARG A 133 -6.65 9.28 -6.06
N VAL A 134 -6.84 8.88 -4.82
CA VAL A 134 -8.03 9.21 -4.04
C VAL A 134 -7.65 10.12 -2.89
N GLY A 135 -8.53 11.06 -2.57
CA GLY A 135 -8.37 11.98 -1.45
C GLY A 135 -9.44 11.73 -0.39
N PHE A 136 -9.04 11.83 0.87
CA PHE A 136 -9.96 11.94 1.99
C PHE A 136 -9.35 12.86 3.05
N SER A 137 -10.20 13.44 3.90
CA SER A 137 -9.79 14.19 5.07
C SER A 137 -10.31 13.52 6.34
N LEU A 138 -9.52 13.62 7.40
CA LEU A 138 -9.88 13.16 8.73
C LEU A 138 -10.12 14.37 9.62
N HIS A 139 -11.33 14.46 10.17
CA HIS A 139 -11.72 15.54 11.06
C HIS A 139 -11.86 15.01 12.47
N ARG A 140 -11.27 15.70 13.45
CA ARG A 140 -11.55 15.43 14.86
C ARG A 140 -12.76 16.24 15.28
N GLU A 141 -13.87 15.56 15.55
CA GLU A 141 -15.07 16.16 16.09
C GLU A 141 -15.13 15.86 17.60
N HIS A 142 -15.24 16.89 18.44
CA HIS A 142 -15.59 16.67 19.83
C HIS A 142 -17.09 16.40 19.91
N ARG A 143 -17.50 15.26 20.47
CA ARG A 143 -18.90 15.10 20.82
C ARG A 143 -19.22 16.13 21.89
N ASN A 144 -20.15 17.03 21.58
CA ASN A 144 -20.80 17.82 22.62
C ASN A 144 -21.29 16.83 23.69
N LYS A 145 -21.00 17.13 24.97
CA LYS A 145 -21.49 16.31 26.09
C LYS A 145 -22.95 15.98 25.84
N LEU A 146 -23.28 14.69 25.90
CA LEU A 146 -24.67 14.25 25.77
C LEU A 146 -25.57 15.10 26.70
N PRO A 147 -26.77 15.50 26.26
CA PRO A 147 -27.68 16.27 27.11
C PRO A 147 -27.89 15.55 28.46
N ARG A 148 -28.14 16.32 29.53
CA ARG A 148 -28.42 15.73 30.86
C ARG A 148 -29.50 14.64 30.74
N GLY A 149 -29.23 13.46 31.31
CA GLY A 149 -30.12 12.30 31.25
C GLY A 149 -29.86 11.36 30.07
N TRP A 150 -28.80 11.58 29.28
CA TRP A 150 -28.32 10.64 28.27
C TRP A 150 -26.92 10.13 28.65
N VAL A 151 -26.68 8.84 28.45
CA VAL A 151 -25.37 8.18 28.62
C VAL A 151 -25.02 7.38 27.38
N ASP A 152 -23.74 7.34 27.05
CA ASP A 152 -23.23 6.50 25.97
C ASP A 152 -23.36 5.01 26.34
N SER A 153 -23.88 4.21 25.42
CA SER A 153 -23.84 2.74 25.46
C SER A 153 -23.10 2.18 24.23
N PRO A 154 -22.73 0.89 24.21
CA PRO A 154 -22.17 0.24 23.03
C PRO A 154 -23.05 0.38 21.79
N GLU A 155 -24.38 0.29 21.94
CA GLU A 155 -25.36 0.41 20.85
C GLU A 155 -25.71 1.87 20.48
N GLY A 156 -25.18 2.87 21.21
CA GLY A 156 -25.45 4.30 20.99
C GLY A 156 -25.90 5.03 22.26
N PRO A 157 -26.17 6.34 22.22
CA PRO A 157 -26.66 7.10 23.38
C PRO A 157 -28.03 6.58 23.85
N VAL A 158 -28.16 6.27 25.14
CA VAL A 158 -29.42 5.85 25.77
C VAL A 158 -29.85 6.89 26.80
N ARG A 159 -31.14 7.24 26.79
CA ARG A 159 -31.71 8.13 27.80
C ARG A 159 -31.88 7.35 29.10
N VAL A 160 -31.13 7.70 30.13
CA VAL A 160 -31.36 7.22 31.50
C VAL A 160 -32.37 8.16 32.14
N THR A 161 -33.62 7.72 32.19
CA THR A 161 -34.60 8.31 33.07
C THR A 161 -34.19 7.96 34.50
N SER A 162 -33.75 8.95 35.27
CA SER A 162 -33.58 8.80 36.71
C SER A 162 -34.86 8.19 37.27
N ALA A 163 -34.78 6.96 37.80
CA ALA A 163 -35.92 6.33 38.44
C ALA A 163 -36.31 7.20 39.65
N GLY A 164 -37.43 7.92 39.53
CA GLY A 164 -38.01 8.69 40.62
C GLY A 164 -37.84 10.20 40.48
N GLN A 165 -38.52 10.82 39.52
CA GLN A 165 -39.40 11.99 39.74
C GLN A 165 -39.97 12.43 38.38
N ASP A 166 -41.30 12.55 38.34
CA ASP A 166 -42.14 13.17 37.31
C ASP A 166 -42.33 12.46 35.96
N GLY A 167 -43.37 11.62 35.91
CA GLY A 167 -44.63 11.94 35.22
C GLY A 167 -44.68 12.18 33.70
N ASP A 168 -43.57 12.15 32.96
CA ASP A 168 -43.61 12.29 31.50
C ASP A 168 -43.68 10.92 30.83
N THR A 169 -44.90 10.44 30.57
CA THR A 169 -45.21 9.16 29.91
C THR A 169 -44.97 9.18 28.40
N ARG A 170 -44.34 10.23 27.87
CA ARG A 170 -44.03 10.29 26.44
C ARG A 170 -42.86 9.37 26.14
N PRO A 171 -42.96 8.48 25.13
CA PRO A 171 -41.82 7.70 24.68
C PRO A 171 -40.68 8.66 24.34
N PRO A 172 -39.41 8.34 24.71
CA PRO A 172 -38.28 9.20 24.41
C PRO A 172 -38.29 9.52 22.92
N LYS A 173 -38.22 10.82 22.57
CA LYS A 173 -38.01 11.20 21.18
C LYS A 173 -36.73 10.48 20.71
N PRO A 174 -36.77 9.71 19.61
CA PRO A 174 -35.56 9.14 19.05
C PRO A 174 -34.59 10.30 18.77
N TRP A 175 -33.30 10.02 18.94
CA TRP A 175 -32.24 10.94 18.54
C TRP A 175 -32.37 11.12 17.02
N LEU A 176 -33.02 12.22 16.61
CA LEU A 176 -33.20 12.64 15.22
C LEU A 176 -31.91 13.32 14.76
N ASP A 177 -30.85 12.54 14.72
CA ASP A 177 -29.62 12.94 14.08
C ASP A 177 -29.58 12.26 12.72
N ASP A 178 -29.97 13.03 11.71
CA ASP A 178 -30.09 12.60 10.33
C ASP A 178 -28.70 12.32 9.69
N ARG A 179 -27.62 12.41 10.46
CA ARG A 179 -26.25 12.19 10.00
C ARG A 179 -26.01 10.69 9.81
N PRO A 180 -25.75 10.22 8.57
CA PRO A 180 -25.55 8.81 8.28
C PRO A 180 -24.33 8.25 9.04
N TYR A 181 -24.52 7.08 9.64
CA TYR A 181 -23.54 6.29 10.41
C TYR A 181 -22.15 6.22 9.76
N LEU A 182 -21.26 7.16 10.09
CA LEU A 182 -19.82 7.06 9.85
C LEU A 182 -19.02 7.66 11.05
N ASP A 183 -19.55 7.49 12.26
CA ASP A 183 -18.82 7.70 13.53
C ASP A 183 -17.81 6.55 13.70
N LEU A 184 -16.74 6.54 12.92
CA LEU A 184 -15.87 5.37 12.77
C LEU A 184 -14.86 5.17 13.91
N PHE A 185 -14.69 6.12 14.85
CA PHE A 185 -13.59 6.08 15.81
C PHE A 185 -13.96 6.67 17.18
N ARG A 186 -13.76 5.90 18.27
CA ARG A 186 -13.96 6.38 19.66
C ARG A 186 -12.61 6.40 20.39
N LEU A 187 -11.92 7.54 20.35
CA LEU A 187 -10.78 7.79 21.23
C LEU A 187 -11.21 8.94 22.14
N ASP A 188 -11.45 8.66 23.42
CA ASP A 188 -11.95 9.66 24.37
C ASP A 188 -13.19 10.44 23.85
N THR A 189 -13.47 11.65 24.34
CA THR A 189 -14.65 12.45 23.93
C THR A 189 -14.59 12.95 22.48
N SER A 190 -13.58 12.52 21.71
CA SER A 190 -13.37 12.89 20.33
C SER A 190 -13.63 11.71 19.37
N ILE A 191 -14.37 12.01 18.31
CA ILE A 191 -14.64 11.10 17.20
C ILE A 191 -13.80 11.58 16.01
N LEU A 192 -13.12 10.65 15.34
CA LEU A 192 -12.55 10.94 14.03
C LEU A 192 -13.62 10.67 12.97
N ARG A 193 -13.72 11.55 11.98
CA ARG A 193 -14.66 11.44 10.87
C ARG A 193 -13.91 11.49 9.55
N VAL A 194 -14.22 10.55 8.67
CA VAL A 194 -13.68 10.50 7.32
C VAL A 194 -14.59 11.28 6.39
N GLN A 195 -14.02 12.18 5.60
CA GLN A 195 -14.70 12.83 4.48
C GLN A 195 -13.98 12.47 3.18
N TRP A 196 -14.67 11.77 2.29
CA TRP A 196 -14.16 11.44 0.96
C TRP A 196 -14.16 12.69 0.07
N LEU A 197 -13.01 13.00 -0.54
CA LEU A 197 -12.80 14.22 -1.34
C LEU A 197 -12.87 13.96 -2.85
N GLY A 198 -13.06 12.71 -3.29
CA GLY A 198 -13.03 12.31 -4.69
C GLY A 198 -11.75 11.56 -5.07
N GLY A 199 -11.59 11.32 -6.37
CA GLY A 199 -10.38 10.75 -6.93
C GLY A 199 -10.23 11.04 -8.42
N TYR A 200 -9.01 10.88 -8.92
CA TYR A 200 -8.66 11.09 -10.32
C TYR A 200 -7.58 10.08 -10.75
N TRP A 201 -7.55 9.72 -12.01
CA TRP A 201 -6.42 9.00 -12.61
C TRP A 201 -5.31 9.99 -12.90
N LYS A 202 -4.10 9.75 -12.39
CA LYS A 202 -2.89 10.41 -12.87
C LYS A 202 -2.40 9.65 -14.09
N LEU A 203 -2.27 10.33 -15.22
CA LEU A 203 -1.88 9.72 -16.49
C LEU A 203 -0.40 9.98 -16.80
N PRO A 204 0.32 9.04 -17.44
CA PRO A 204 1.62 9.29 -18.06
C PRO A 204 1.56 10.39 -19.12
N ILE A 205 2.73 10.84 -19.59
CA ILE A 205 2.81 11.87 -20.66
C ILE A 205 2.35 11.27 -21.98
N GLU A 206 2.76 10.03 -22.23
CA GLU A 206 2.46 9.27 -23.44
C GLU A 206 1.51 8.10 -23.13
N ASP A 207 0.76 7.68 -24.13
CA ASP A 207 -0.10 6.49 -24.07
C ASP A 207 0.71 5.19 -24.18
N MET A 208 0.04 4.05 -24.02
CA MET A 208 0.67 2.73 -24.01
C MET A 208 1.35 2.36 -25.34
N ASP A 209 0.87 2.90 -26.45
CA ASP A 209 1.36 2.61 -27.81
C ASP A 209 2.66 3.36 -28.15
N SER A 210 3.00 4.40 -27.36
CA SER A 210 4.22 5.15 -27.53
C SER A 210 5.48 4.29 -27.39
N GLN A 211 6.46 4.56 -28.25
CA GLN A 211 7.80 3.97 -28.17
C GLN A 211 8.65 4.64 -27.08
N ASP A 212 8.26 5.83 -26.59
CA ASP A 212 8.95 6.48 -25.47
C ASP A 212 8.52 5.87 -24.13
N LEU A 213 9.32 4.91 -23.66
CA LEU A 213 9.12 4.26 -22.37
C LEU A 213 9.09 5.27 -21.21
N ARG A 214 9.90 6.33 -21.27
CA ARG A 214 9.93 7.33 -20.19
C ARG A 214 8.60 8.07 -20.15
N GLY A 215 8.07 8.41 -21.32
CA GLY A 215 6.76 9.03 -21.49
C GLY A 215 5.62 8.22 -20.90
N LYS A 216 5.71 6.88 -20.95
CA LYS A 216 4.73 5.92 -20.41
C LYS A 216 4.77 5.74 -18.89
N ILE A 217 5.78 6.29 -18.21
CA ILE A 217 5.91 6.14 -16.75
C ILE A 217 5.19 7.28 -16.02
N VAL A 218 4.15 6.94 -15.26
CA VAL A 218 3.33 7.88 -14.47
C VAL A 218 4.11 8.73 -13.45
N SER A 219 5.27 8.25 -12.99
CA SER A 219 6.13 9.00 -12.06
C SER A 219 6.76 10.23 -12.72
N VAL A 220 6.90 10.23 -14.06
CA VAL A 220 7.43 11.33 -14.87
C VAL A 220 6.32 12.31 -15.27
N ALA A 221 5.05 11.91 -15.14
CA ALA A 221 3.91 12.73 -15.50
C ALA A 221 3.82 14.03 -14.69
N LYS A 222 3.62 15.14 -15.41
CA LYS A 222 3.53 16.49 -14.84
C LYS A 222 2.12 17.09 -14.87
N GLN A 223 1.24 16.66 -15.77
CA GLN A 223 -0.03 17.38 -16.03
C GLN A 223 -1.23 16.50 -16.37
N GLY A 224 -1.04 15.26 -16.84
CA GLY A 224 -2.14 14.39 -17.27
C GLY A 224 -3.02 13.91 -16.11
N THR A 225 -4.32 14.18 -16.18
CA THR A 225 -5.34 13.55 -15.34
C THR A 225 -6.57 13.10 -16.14
N ALA A 226 -7.28 12.09 -15.65
CA ALA A 226 -8.59 11.66 -16.13
C ALA A 226 -9.58 11.52 -14.96
N PRO A 227 -10.88 11.73 -15.21
CA PRO A 227 -11.91 11.48 -14.20
C PRO A 227 -11.98 9.98 -13.87
N VAL A 228 -12.28 9.66 -12.61
CA VAL A 228 -12.58 8.28 -12.19
C VAL A 228 -14.09 8.12 -12.19
N SER A 229 -14.59 6.96 -12.61
CA SER A 229 -16.02 6.68 -12.56
C SER A 229 -16.52 6.60 -11.11
N ASP A 230 -17.76 7.01 -10.86
CA ASP A 230 -18.36 6.91 -9.51
C ASP A 230 -18.41 5.45 -9.03
N ALA A 231 -18.59 4.49 -9.94
CA ALA A 231 -18.59 3.08 -9.62
C ALA A 231 -17.21 2.59 -9.12
N ASP A 232 -16.13 3.03 -9.75
CA ASP A 232 -14.78 2.66 -9.34
C ASP A 232 -14.37 3.39 -8.05
N LEU A 233 -14.74 4.67 -7.91
CA LEU A 233 -14.57 5.38 -6.64
C LEU A 233 -15.32 4.69 -5.51
N HIS A 234 -16.55 4.24 -5.74
CA HIS A 234 -17.33 3.54 -4.73
C HIS A 234 -16.68 2.22 -4.32
N LYS A 235 -16.20 1.41 -5.26
CA LYS A 235 -15.45 0.17 -4.96
C LYS A 235 -14.25 0.47 -4.09
N VAL A 236 -13.48 1.49 -4.45
CA VAL A 236 -12.26 1.89 -3.72
C VAL A 236 -12.60 2.40 -2.32
N TYR A 237 -13.64 3.22 -2.18
CA TYR A 237 -14.09 3.74 -0.90
C TYR A 237 -14.67 2.67 0.01
N ALA A 238 -15.36 1.67 -0.56
CA ALA A 238 -15.82 0.51 0.20
C ALA A 238 -14.61 -0.24 0.78
N SER A 239 -13.61 -0.56 -0.05
CA SER A 239 -12.40 -1.25 0.42
C SER A 239 -11.55 -0.41 1.39
N LEU A 240 -11.43 0.90 1.17
CA LEU A 240 -10.69 1.80 2.05
C LEU A 240 -11.44 2.06 3.36
N GLY A 241 -12.76 2.11 3.36
CA GLY A 241 -13.57 2.36 4.55
C GLY A 241 -13.27 1.38 5.68
N ASP A 242 -13.22 0.08 5.35
CA ASP A 242 -12.88 -0.99 6.28
C ASP A 242 -11.46 -0.82 6.86
N MET A 243 -10.51 -0.36 6.04
CA MET A 243 -9.13 -0.16 6.46
C MET A 243 -8.91 1.11 7.25
N VAL A 244 -9.60 2.20 6.90
CA VAL A 244 -9.57 3.44 7.69
C VAL A 244 -10.14 3.13 9.07
N ALA A 245 -11.22 2.33 9.15
CA ALA A 245 -11.77 1.81 10.41
C ALA A 245 -10.74 1.01 11.24
N LEU A 246 -9.90 0.21 10.58
CA LEU A 246 -8.83 -0.55 11.23
C LEU A 246 -7.64 0.32 11.69
N LEU A 247 -7.16 1.23 10.83
CA LEU A 247 -5.97 2.04 11.06
C LEU A 247 -6.17 3.11 12.13
N PHE A 248 -7.36 3.69 12.18
CA PHE A 248 -7.69 4.75 13.15
C PHE A 248 -8.63 4.26 14.26
N GLY A 249 -8.96 2.96 14.25
CA GLY A 249 -9.78 2.28 15.24
C GLY A 249 -9.21 2.39 16.66
N PRO A 250 -10.03 2.18 17.69
CA PRO A 250 -9.56 2.13 19.08
C PRO A 250 -8.63 0.94 19.38
N ASN A 251 -8.40 0.06 18.40
CA ASN A 251 -7.42 -1.00 18.50
C ASN A 251 -6.03 -0.38 18.40
N ASP A 252 -5.39 -0.17 19.55
CA ASP A 252 -3.98 0.13 19.65
C ASP A 252 -3.20 -0.83 18.73
N MET A 253 -2.67 -0.32 17.62
CA MET A 253 -1.49 -0.93 17.00
C MET A 253 -0.33 -0.74 17.97
N SER A 254 -0.35 -1.48 19.07
CA SER A 254 0.67 -1.41 20.09
C SER A 254 2.00 -1.88 19.50
N GLN A 255 3.10 -1.30 19.98
CA GLN A 255 4.44 -1.78 19.65
C GLN A 255 4.58 -3.30 19.90
N ASN A 256 3.84 -3.86 20.86
CA ASN A 256 3.81 -5.28 21.16
C ASN A 256 3.20 -6.12 20.03
N MET A 257 2.14 -5.63 19.38
CA MET A 257 1.54 -6.31 18.24
C MET A 257 2.49 -6.34 17.03
N ILE A 258 3.15 -5.21 16.74
CA ILE A 258 4.15 -5.13 15.66
C ILE A 258 5.35 -6.04 15.98
N ARG A 259 5.88 -6.01 17.20
CA ARG A 259 6.94 -6.91 17.66
C ARG A 259 6.55 -8.39 17.55
N SER A 260 5.30 -8.74 17.86
CA SER A 260 4.82 -10.12 17.71
C SER A 260 4.73 -10.54 16.26
N ARG A 261 4.28 -9.64 15.37
CA ARG A 261 4.13 -9.92 13.94
C ARG A 261 5.47 -10.17 13.25
N TYR A 262 6.53 -9.47 13.68
CA TYR A 262 7.87 -9.56 13.09
C TYR A 262 8.89 -10.29 13.98
N LYS A 263 8.45 -11.09 14.95
CA LYS A 263 9.33 -11.78 15.93
C LYS A 263 10.40 -12.67 15.28
N THR A 264 10.14 -13.19 14.09
CA THR A 264 11.06 -14.06 13.35
C THR A 264 12.11 -13.29 12.53
N PHE A 265 12.05 -11.96 12.49
CA PHE A 265 12.96 -11.09 11.74
C PHE A 265 13.63 -10.08 12.69
N PRO A 266 14.61 -10.51 13.51
CA PRO A 266 15.25 -9.65 14.50
C PRO A 266 15.86 -8.37 13.92
N GLU A 267 16.23 -8.37 12.63
CA GLU A 267 16.78 -7.23 11.89
C GLU A 267 15.76 -6.10 11.69
N LEU A 268 14.46 -6.40 11.60
CA LEU A 268 13.38 -5.40 11.51
C LEU A 268 13.11 -4.69 12.85
N GLY A 269 13.52 -5.31 13.96
CA GLY A 269 13.40 -4.73 15.31
C GLY A 269 14.20 -3.43 15.48
N ALA A 270 15.22 -3.18 14.66
CA ALA A 270 16.03 -1.96 14.70
C ALA A 270 15.28 -0.71 14.17
N PHE A 271 14.21 -0.88 13.39
CA PHE A 271 13.47 0.21 12.75
C PHE A 271 12.14 0.55 13.44
N ILE A 272 11.74 -0.24 14.44
CA ILE A 272 10.50 -0.08 15.22
C ILE A 272 10.91 0.37 16.64
N ILE A 273 11.23 1.66 16.79
CA ILE A 273 11.52 2.30 18.09
C ILE A 273 10.23 2.83 18.70
#